data_AF-A0A923AJ52-F1
#
_entry.id   AF-A0A923AJ52-F1
#
_cell.length_a   1.000
_cell.length_b   1.000
_cell.length_c   1.000
_cell.angle_alpha   90.00
_cell.angle_beta   90.00
_cell.angle_gamma   90.00
#
_symmetry.space_group_name_H-M   'P 1'
#
loop_
_entity.id
_entity.type
_entity.pdbx_description
1 polymer ?
#
loop_
_entity_poly.entity_id
_entity_poly.type
_entity_poly.pdbx_seq_one_letter_code
_entity_poly.pdbx_strand_id
1 'polypeptide(L)' 'YHVLGAQRNARIIGVFTRLWQRDGKDRYPSLCPRVWRYLEQDLVHPALAPVRAWFDAVIPPSLRGDPMRLRSA' A
#
# COMPACT_ATOMS: atom_id res chain seq x y z
N TYR A 1 9.12 -11.44 -11.08
CA TYR A 1 8.57 -10.18 -11.62
C TYR A 1 8.36 -9.13 -10.51
N HIS A 2 9.22 -9.09 -9.48
CA HIS A 2 8.92 -8.32 -8.25
C HIS A 2 8.94 -6.80 -8.42
N VAL A 3 9.85 -6.26 -9.25
CA VAL A 3 9.97 -4.81 -9.45
C VAL A 3 8.70 -4.21 -10.05
N LEU A 4 8.16 -4.82 -11.10
CA LEU A 4 6.94 -4.36 -11.76
C LEU A 4 5.69 -4.65 -10.92
N GLY A 5 5.68 -5.76 -10.17
CA GLY A 5 4.66 -6.05 -9.17
C GLY A 5 4.57 -4.96 -8.09
N ALA A 6 5.70 -4.62 -7.48
CA ALA A 6 5.78 -3.58 -6.46
C ALA A 6 5.30 -2.23 -6.98
N GLN A 7 5.78 -1.81 -8.17
CA GLN A 7 5.37 -0.55 -8.79
C GLN A 7 3.85 -0.49 -9.03
N ARG A 8 3.27 -1.57 -9.56
CA ARG A 8 1.83 -1.66 -9.83
C ARG A 8 1.02 -1.62 -8.54
N ASN A 9 1.40 -2.42 -7.54
CA ASN A 9 0.68 -2.52 -6.27
C ASN A 9 0.73 -1.20 -5.49
N ALA A 10 1.89 -0.51 -5.46
CA ALA A 10 2.01 0.82 -4.86
C ALA A 10 1.08 1.84 -5.55
N ARG A 11 1.00 1.82 -6.88
CA ARG A 11 0.07 2.69 -7.63
C ARG A 11 -1.39 2.40 -7.29
N ILE A 12 -1.78 1.12 -7.18
CA ILE A 12 -3.16 0.73 -6.85
C ILE A 12 -3.56 1.27 -5.46
N ILE A 13 -2.69 1.14 -4.46
CA ILE A 13 -2.93 1.69 -3.11
C ILE A 13 -3.20 3.20 -3.18
N GLY A 14 -2.38 3.94 -3.92
CA GLY A 14 -2.58 5.38 -4.12
C GLY A 14 -3.89 5.72 -4.84
N VAL A 15 -4.26 4.94 -5.86
CA VAL A 15 -5.55 5.11 -6.57
C VAL A 15 -6.74 4.84 -5.65
N PHE A 16 -6.71 3.77 -4.87
CA PHE A 16 -7.79 3.44 -3.92
C PHE A 16 -7.93 4.53 -2.86
N THR A 17 -6.81 5.00 -2.33
CA THR A 17 -6.78 6.12 -1.36
C THR A 17 -7.37 7.39 -1.97
N ARG A 18 -7.05 7.72 -3.23
CA ARG A 18 -7.63 8.86 -3.93
C ARG A 18 -9.13 8.70 -4.19
N LEU A 19 -9.57 7.52 -4.64
CA LEU A 19 -11.00 7.25 -4.88
C LEU A 19 -11.82 7.40 -3.59
N TRP A 20 -11.23 7.05 -2.44
CA TRP A 20 -11.84 7.28 -1.14
C TRP A 20 -11.86 8.78 -0.77
N GLN A 21 -10.68 9.39 -0.60
CA GLN A 21 -10.57 10.74 -0.03
C GLN A 21 -11.15 11.84 -0.93
N ARG A 22 -10.97 11.72 -2.25
CA ARG A 22 -11.37 12.75 -3.21
C ARG A 22 -12.73 12.47 -3.84
N ASP A 23 -13.00 11.20 -4.18
CA ASP A 23 -14.17 10.83 -4.96
C ASP A 23 -15.30 10.21 -4.11
N GLY A 24 -15.14 10.17 -2.77
CA GLY A 24 -16.18 9.74 -1.82
C GLY A 24 -16.55 8.26 -1.91
N LYS A 25 -15.65 7.40 -2.41
CA LYS A 25 -15.94 5.97 -2.62
C LYS A 25 -15.44 5.12 -1.45
N ASP A 26 -16.27 4.99 -0.41
CA ASP A 26 -15.91 4.34 0.87
C ASP A 26 -15.66 2.82 0.80
N ARG A 27 -15.94 2.18 -0.34
CA ARG A 27 -15.63 0.76 -0.54
C ARG A 27 -14.15 0.47 -0.77
N TYR A 28 -13.34 1.45 -1.21
CA TYR A 28 -11.96 1.21 -1.64
C TYR A 28 -10.94 1.00 -0.50
N PRO A 29 -11.06 1.67 0.67
CA PRO A 29 -10.17 1.43 1.80
C PRO A 29 -10.12 -0.03 2.23
N SER A 30 -11.26 -0.74 2.22
CA SER A 30 -11.34 -2.16 2.60
C SER A 30 -10.61 -3.10 1.63
N LEU A 31 -10.27 -2.63 0.42
CA LEU A 31 -9.49 -3.40 -0.56
C LEU A 31 -7.97 -3.20 -0.39
N CYS A 32 -7.53 -2.13 0.29
CA CYS A 32 -6.12 -1.82 0.51
C CYS A 32 -5.33 -2.93 1.24
N PRO A 33 -5.84 -3.61 2.28
CA PRO A 33 -5.08 -4.64 3.00
C PRO A 33 -4.53 -5.75 2.09
N ARG A 34 -5.32 -6.19 1.11
CA ARG A 34 -4.89 -7.24 0.17
C ARG A 34 -3.77 -6.74 -0.75
N VAL A 35 -3.85 -5.49 -1.20
CA VAL A 35 -2.84 -4.89 -2.08
C VAL A 35 -1.54 -4.63 -1.32
N TRP A 36 -1.62 -4.22 -0.06
CA TRP A 36 -0.46 -4.12 0.83
C TRP A 36 0.28 -5.45 0.95
N ARG A 37 -0.44 -6.56 1.19
CA ARG A 37 0.18 -7.90 1.24
C ARG A 37 0.95 -8.26 -0.04
N TYR A 38 0.42 -7.90 -1.22
CA TYR A 38 1.12 -8.13 -2.47
C TYR A 38 2.37 -7.25 -2.62
N LEU A 39 2.27 -5.97 -2.26
CA LEU A 39 3.41 -5.07 -2.26
C LEU A 39 4.50 -5.56 -1.29
N GLU A 40 4.14 -5.98 -0.08
CA GLU A 40 5.09 -6.48 0.91
C GLU A 40 5.79 -7.75 0.44
N GLN A 41 5.07 -8.67 -0.22
CA GLN A 41 5.68 -9.85 -0.83
C GLN A 41 6.68 -9.48 -1.94
N ASP A 42 6.39 -8.46 -2.74
CA ASP A 42 7.33 -7.98 -3.75
C ASP A 42 8.56 -7.29 -3.13
N LEU A 43 8.37 -6.51 -2.06
CA LEU A 43 9.43 -5.79 -1.35
C LEU A 43 10.44 -6.69 -0.63
N VAL A 44 10.15 -7.99 -0.47
CA VAL A 44 11.13 -8.98 0.03
C VAL A 44 12.30 -9.17 -0.94
N HIS A 45 12.10 -8.90 -2.23
CA HIS A 45 13.13 -9.12 -3.23
C HIS A 45 14.36 -8.20 -3.01
N PRO A 46 15.61 -8.71 -3.03
CA PRO A 46 16.81 -7.93 -2.68
C PRO A 46 17.00 -6.65 -3.51
N ALA A 47 16.65 -6.69 -4.81
CA ALA A 47 16.72 -5.52 -5.68
C ALA A 47 15.82 -4.35 -5.25
N LEU A 48 14.82 -4.59 -4.40
CA LEU A 48 13.91 -3.59 -3.85
C LEU A 48 14.27 -3.18 -2.42
N ALA A 49 15.40 -3.62 -1.86
CA ALA A 49 15.80 -3.28 -0.51
C ALA A 49 15.79 -1.76 -0.21
N PRO A 50 16.27 -0.86 -1.11
CA PRO A 50 16.18 0.59 -0.89
C PRO A 50 14.72 1.08 -0.85
N VAL A 51 13.85 0.50 -1.68
CA VAL A 51 12.43 0.85 -1.75
C VAL A 51 11.71 0.38 -0.49
N ARG A 52 12.01 -0.84 -0.02
CA ARG A 52 11.48 -1.36 1.24
C ARG A 52 11.87 -0.46 2.41
N ALA A 53 13.15 -0.08 2.50
CA ALA A 53 13.64 0.79 3.56
C ALA A 53 12.91 2.16 3.56
N TRP A 54 12.66 2.72 2.37
CA TRP A 54 11.87 3.95 2.25
C TRP A 54 10.43 3.76 2.75
N PHE A 55 9.75 2.68 2.36
CA PHE A 55 8.41 2.38 2.87
C PHE A 55 8.42 2.17 4.38
N ASP A 56 9.39 1.45 4.93
CA ASP A 56 9.48 1.19 6.38
C ASP A 56 9.66 2.49 7.17
N ALA A 57 10.38 3.48 6.62
CA ALA A 57 10.57 4.79 7.23
C ALA A 57 9.36 5.73 7.11
N VAL A 58 8.68 5.75 5.95
CA VAL A 58 7.64 6.75 5.66
C VAL A 58 6.24 6.23 5.98
N ILE A 59 5.99 4.94 5.75
CA ILE A 59 4.72 4.28 5.97
C ILE A 59 5.00 2.97 6.73
N PRO A 60 5.30 3.04 8.04
CA PRO A 60 5.62 1.86 8.83
C PRO A 60 4.50 0.80 8.76
N PRO A 61 4.78 -0.48 9.03
CA PRO A 61 3.81 -1.57 8.92
C PRO A 61 2.48 -1.32 9.64
N SER A 62 2.48 -0.59 10.76
CA SER A 62 1.27 -0.20 11.49
C SER A 62 0.30 0.67 10.68
N LEU A 63 0.77 1.36 9.64
CA LEU A 63 -0.02 2.19 8.75
C LEU A 63 -0.39 1.49 7.43
N ARG A 64 0.01 0.22 7.24
CA ARG A 64 -0.21 -0.54 6.00
C ARG A 64 -1.44 -1.43 6.09
N GLY A 65 -2.61 -0.84 5.87
CA GLY A 65 -3.87 -1.57 5.98
C GLY A 65 -5.03 -0.86 5.33
N ASP A 66 -6.20 -1.01 5.93
CA ASP A 66 -7.40 -0.27 5.56
C ASP A 66 -7.28 1.15 6.14
N PRO A 67 -7.06 2.19 5.31
CA PRO A 67 -6.82 3.54 5.80
C PRO A 67 -8.02 4.14 6.52
N MET A 68 -9.25 3.66 6.28
CA MET A 68 -10.44 4.12 7.00
C MET A 68 -10.45 3.59 8.44
N ARG A 69 -10.02 2.34 8.64
CA ARG A 69 -9.89 1.74 9.98
C ARG A 69 -8.71 2.33 10.75
N LEU A 70 -7.58 2.52 10.08
CA LEU A 70 -6.37 3.07 10.68
C LEU A 70 -6.52 4.54 11.13
N ARG A 71 -7.45 5.29 10.53
CA ARG A 71 -7.77 6.66 10.95
C ARG A 71 -8.62 6.73 12.22
N SER A 72 -9.25 5.62 12.59
CA SER A 72 -10.17 5.51 13.74
C SER A 72 -9.49 4.89 14.97
N ALA A 73 -8.20 4.56 14.86
CA ALA A 73 -7.35 4.02 15.91
C ALA A 73 -6.34 5.08 16.36
#